data_AF-A0A1T4L766-F1
#
_entry.id   AF-A0A1T4L766-F1
#
_cell.length_a   1.000
_cell.length_b   1.000
_cell.length_c   1.000
_cell.angle_alpha   90.00
_cell.angle_beta   90.00
_cell.angle_gamma   90.00
#
_symmetry.space_group_name_H-M   'P 1'
#
loop_
_entity.id
_entity.type
_entity.pdbx_description
1 polymer ?
#
loop_
_entity_poly.entity_id
_entity_poly.type
_entity_poly.pdbx_seq_one_letter_code
_entity_poly.pdbx_strand_id
1 'polypeptide(L)'
;MEENEQEIPVAEQFRNRVILKAARIEKVEQHPGGSLLYILTLECGDEEPRQIVSSIVPFYKPEELLGKTIVIVYNLKPANFRGVRSNGMLLAASDPAVKDHETCEVLFAPQFAPGTILEPEGYDAPTEKYCYVKPDKFFSMPLYTKDGFVEVDGKKIGADGKFLTAEIYRNGDVG
;
A
#
# COMPACT_ATOMS: atom_id res chain seq x y z
N MET A 1 17.20 25.07 28.84
CA MET A 1 16.29 23.91 28.83
C MET A 1 16.32 23.43 27.40
N GLU A 2 17.17 22.45 27.12
CA GLU A 2 17.18 21.77 25.83
C GLU A 2 15.87 20.99 25.79
N GLU A 3 14.94 21.42 24.94
CA GLU A 3 13.77 20.63 24.61
C GLU A 3 14.30 19.35 23.97
N ASN A 4 14.18 18.22 24.68
CA ASN A 4 14.35 16.91 24.09
C ASN A 4 13.29 16.78 22.99
N GLU A 5 13.65 17.08 21.74
CA GLU A 5 12.95 16.57 20.57
C GLU A 5 13.04 15.04 20.65
N GLN A 6 12.08 14.41 21.31
CA GLN A 6 11.92 12.97 21.22
C GLN A 6 11.65 12.66 19.75
N GLU A 7 12.63 12.06 19.08
CA GLU A 7 12.44 11.49 17.74
C GLU A 7 11.24 10.55 17.79
N ILE A 8 10.14 10.97 17.18
CA ILE A 8 8.93 10.16 17.07
C ILE A 8 9.29 8.88 16.30
N PRO A 9 8.99 7.67 16.80
CA PRO A 9 9.28 6.42 16.11
C PRO A 9 8.72 6.40 14.68
N VAL A 10 9.39 5.69 13.77
CA VAL A 10 8.99 5.69 12.35
C VAL A 10 7.59 5.11 12.17
N ALA A 11 7.24 4.07 12.94
CA ALA A 11 5.88 3.51 12.91
C ALA A 11 4.80 4.51 13.38
N GLU A 12 5.10 5.37 14.35
CA GLU A 12 4.17 6.40 14.80
C GLU A 12 4.05 7.52 13.75
N GLN A 13 5.17 7.94 13.14
CA GLN A 13 5.14 8.88 12.02
C GLN A 13 4.35 8.33 10.83
N PHE A 14 4.53 7.05 10.51
CA PHE A 14 3.81 6.35 9.46
C PHE A 14 2.33 6.39 9.74
N ARG A 15 1.93 5.98 10.96
CA ARG A 15 0.53 5.97 11.37
C ARG A 15 -0.14 7.34 11.32
N ASN A 16 0.56 8.40 11.69
CA ASN A 16 -0.02 9.75 11.69
C ASN A 16 -0.11 10.36 10.28
N ARG A 17 0.53 9.76 9.28
CA ARG A 17 0.69 10.37 7.94
C ARG A 17 0.24 9.50 6.78
N VAL A 18 0.16 8.18 6.95
CA VAL A 18 -0.10 7.23 5.88
C VAL A 18 -1.37 6.46 6.19
N ILE A 19 -2.31 6.47 5.26
CA ILE A 19 -3.52 5.65 5.35
C ILE A 19 -3.33 4.47 4.41
N LEU A 20 -3.13 3.29 5.00
CA LEU A 20 -3.26 2.02 4.27
C LEU A 20 -4.72 1.58 4.34
N LYS A 21 -5.29 1.20 3.20
CA LYS A 21 -6.68 0.77 3.11
C LYS A 21 -6.79 -0.52 2.31
N ALA A 22 -7.56 -1.47 2.81
CA ALA A 22 -7.96 -2.64 2.03
C ALA A 22 -8.96 -2.19 0.94
N ALA A 23 -8.76 -2.66 -0.28
CA ALA A 23 -9.53 -2.24 -1.44
C ALA A 23 -9.79 -3.44 -2.36
N ARG A 24 -11.02 -3.61 -2.82
CA ARG A 24 -11.37 -4.70 -3.76
C ARG A 24 -11.28 -4.22 -5.19
N ILE A 25 -10.66 -5.02 -6.05
CA ILE A 25 -10.53 -4.72 -7.48
C ILE A 25 -11.86 -5.04 -8.17
N GLU A 26 -12.57 -4.01 -8.62
CA GLU A 26 -13.83 -4.12 -9.37
C GLU A 26 -13.60 -4.20 -10.88
N LYS A 27 -12.54 -3.55 -11.37
CA LYS A 27 -12.22 -3.50 -12.80
C LYS A 27 -10.72 -3.42 -13.03
N VAL A 28 -10.26 -4.10 -14.08
CA VAL A 28 -8.87 -4.06 -14.55
C VAL A 28 -8.88 -3.77 -16.04
N GLU A 29 -8.20 -2.71 -16.46
CA GLU A 29 -8.10 -2.29 -17.86
C GLU A 29 -6.64 -2.05 -18.24
N GLN A 30 -6.24 -2.45 -19.44
CA GLN A 30 -4.91 -2.12 -19.93
C GLN A 30 -4.82 -0.62 -20.23
N HIS A 31 -3.74 0.01 -19.77
CA HIS A 31 -3.55 1.43 -19.96
C HIS A 31 -3.25 1.73 -21.46
N PRO A 32 -4.02 2.62 -22.12
CA PRO A 32 -3.88 2.87 -23.56
C PRO A 32 -2.52 3.47 -23.92
N GLY A 33 -1.98 4.29 -23.01
CA GLY A 33 -0.68 4.90 -23.16
C GLY A 33 0.50 4.05 -22.68
N GLY A 34 0.34 2.86 -22.08
CA GLY A 34 1.45 2.15 -21.43
C GLY A 34 1.25 0.64 -21.34
N SER A 35 2.06 -0.11 -22.09
CA SER A 35 1.95 -1.58 -22.19
C SER A 35 2.16 -2.32 -20.86
N LEU A 36 2.91 -1.73 -19.94
CA LEU A 36 3.23 -2.28 -18.63
C LEU A 36 2.27 -1.83 -17.52
N LEU A 37 1.30 -0.96 -17.83
CA LEU A 37 0.42 -0.34 -16.85
C LEU A 37 -1.01 -0.89 -16.96
N TYR A 38 -1.60 -1.20 -15.81
CA TYR A 38 -3.04 -1.38 -15.65
C TYR A 38 -3.68 -0.14 -15.01
N ILE A 39 -4.92 0.13 -15.41
CA ILE A 39 -5.84 1.01 -14.73
C ILE A 39 -6.75 0.09 -13.89
N LEU A 40 -6.74 0.30 -12.58
CA LEU A 40 -7.53 -0.48 -11.63
C LEU A 40 -8.61 0.42 -11.05
N THR A 41 -9.85 -0.07 -11.07
CA THR A 41 -10.98 0.54 -10.34
C THR A 41 -11.22 -0.26 -9.07
N LEU A 42 -11.20 0.43 -7.94
CA LEU A 42 -11.19 -0.17 -6.62
C LEU A 42 -12.39 0.27 -5.78
N GLU A 43 -13.05 -0.68 -5.13
CA GLU A 43 -13.97 -0.40 -4.04
C GLU A 43 -13.16 -0.24 -2.74
N CYS A 44 -13.19 0.96 -2.18
CA CYS A 44 -12.45 1.31 -0.97
C CYS A 44 -13.37 1.70 0.19
N GLY A 45 -14.67 1.37 0.13
CA GLY A 45 -15.67 1.84 1.10
C GLY A 45 -15.99 3.34 1.02
N ASP A 46 -15.59 4.00 -0.09
CA ASP A 46 -15.99 5.37 -0.42
C ASP A 46 -17.30 5.33 -1.24
N GLU A 47 -17.98 6.48 -1.40
CA GLU A 47 -19.20 6.57 -2.23
C GLU A 47 -18.95 6.24 -3.70
N GLU A 48 -17.76 6.61 -4.22
CA GLU A 48 -17.35 6.33 -5.58
C GLU A 48 -16.12 5.41 -5.64
N PRO A 49 -16.05 4.49 -6.63
CA PRO A 49 -14.86 3.69 -6.84
C PRO A 49 -13.62 4.54 -7.12
N ARG A 50 -12.50 4.13 -6.57
CA ARG A 50 -11.21 4.81 -6.71
C ARG A 50 -10.44 4.25 -7.89
N GLN A 51 -9.86 5.13 -8.71
CA GLN A 51 -8.96 4.73 -9.79
C GLN A 51 -7.50 4.83 -9.35
N ILE A 52 -6.73 3.77 -9.59
CA ILE A 52 -5.27 3.77 -9.50
C ILE A 52 -4.64 3.24 -10.79
N VAL A 53 -3.38 3.59 -11.02
CA VAL A 53 -2.58 3.08 -12.14
C VAL A 53 -1.38 2.34 -11.57
N SER A 54 -1.07 1.18 -12.13
CA SER A 54 -0.11 0.24 -11.53
C SER A 54 0.68 -0.53 -12.58
N SER A 55 1.99 -0.66 -12.40
CA SER A 55 2.90 -1.29 -13.36
C SER A 55 3.04 -2.81 -13.18
N ILE A 56 1.93 -3.52 -13.01
CA ILE A 56 1.92 -4.94 -12.63
C ILE A 56 1.55 -5.88 -13.79
N VAL A 57 1.44 -5.36 -15.02
CA VAL A 57 1.13 -6.16 -16.23
C VAL A 57 2.08 -7.35 -16.44
N PRO A 58 3.40 -7.23 -16.20
CA PRO A 58 4.31 -8.38 -16.37
C PRO A 58 4.06 -9.52 -15.39
N PHE A 59 3.42 -9.24 -14.25
CA PHE A 59 3.35 -10.16 -13.11
C PHE A 59 1.99 -10.83 -12.96
N TYR A 60 0.91 -10.13 -13.32
CA TYR A 60 -0.46 -10.61 -13.09
C TYR A 60 -1.33 -10.42 -14.32
N LYS A 61 -2.19 -11.40 -14.58
CA LYS A 61 -3.27 -11.25 -15.56
C LYS A 61 -4.47 -10.55 -14.91
N PRO A 62 -5.32 -9.87 -15.70
CA PRO A 62 -6.53 -9.22 -15.18
C PRO A 62 -7.44 -10.16 -14.39
N GLU A 63 -7.55 -11.42 -14.84
CA GLU A 63 -8.35 -12.49 -14.23
C GLU A 63 -7.88 -12.88 -12.83
N GLU A 64 -6.59 -12.72 -12.54
CA GLU A 64 -5.99 -13.05 -11.23
C GLU A 64 -6.24 -11.94 -10.20
N LEU A 65 -6.44 -10.71 -10.69
CA LEU A 65 -6.63 -9.50 -9.89
C LEU A 65 -8.12 -9.21 -9.63
N LEU A 66 -8.99 -9.51 -10.60
CA LEU A 66 -10.40 -9.17 -10.51
C LEU A 66 -11.07 -9.82 -9.29
N GLY A 67 -11.81 -9.02 -8.51
CA GLY A 67 -12.50 -9.46 -7.30
C GLY A 67 -11.58 -9.72 -6.10
N LYS A 68 -10.26 -9.54 -6.23
CA LYS A 68 -9.32 -9.67 -5.11
C LYS A 68 -9.30 -8.41 -4.27
N THR A 69 -9.13 -8.59 -2.96
CA THR A 69 -8.82 -7.50 -2.03
C THR A 69 -7.31 -7.32 -1.95
N ILE A 70 -6.85 -6.09 -2.17
CA ILE A 70 -5.45 -5.67 -2.07
C ILE A 70 -5.32 -4.54 -1.05
N VAL A 71 -4.09 -4.16 -0.70
CA VAL A 71 -3.82 -2.97 0.11
C VAL A 71 -3.30 -1.83 -0.74
N ILE A 72 -3.84 -0.63 -0.51
CA ILE A 72 -3.40 0.60 -1.17
C ILE A 72 -2.98 1.66 -0.16
N VAL A 73 -2.05 2.51 -0.57
CA VAL A 73 -1.79 3.82 0.06
C VAL A 73 -2.86 4.80 -0.39
N TYR A 74 -3.86 5.00 0.46
CA TYR A 74 -5.09 5.72 0.12
C TYR A 74 -4.90 7.23 0.01
N ASN A 75 -4.06 7.81 0.87
CA ASN A 75 -3.81 9.26 0.94
C ASN A 75 -2.52 9.69 0.25
N LEU A 76 -1.98 8.88 -0.66
CA LEU A 76 -0.85 9.31 -1.49
C LEU A 76 -1.28 10.46 -2.40
N LYS A 77 -0.42 11.46 -2.56
CA LYS A 77 -0.68 12.56 -3.51
C LYS A 77 -0.96 11.99 -4.91
N PRO A 78 -2.09 12.35 -5.55
CA PRO A 78 -2.41 11.85 -6.88
C PRO A 78 -1.32 12.17 -7.90
N ALA A 79 -1.07 11.22 -8.79
CA ALA A 79 -0.07 11.33 -9.84
C ALA A 79 -0.70 11.01 -11.20
N ASN A 80 -0.22 11.67 -12.26
CA ASN A 80 -0.68 11.40 -13.62
C ASN A 80 0.31 10.49 -14.33
N PHE A 81 -0.17 9.35 -14.80
CA PHE A 81 0.59 8.39 -15.58
C PHE A 81 0.09 8.44 -17.01
N ARG A 82 0.87 9.03 -17.92
CA ARG A 82 0.56 9.09 -19.36
C ARG A 82 -0.87 9.56 -19.67
N GLY A 83 -1.35 10.58 -18.95
CA GLY A 83 -2.67 11.19 -19.11
C GLY A 83 -3.77 10.60 -18.23
N VAL A 84 -3.54 9.49 -17.53
CA VAL A 84 -4.50 8.88 -16.60
C VAL A 84 -4.11 9.22 -15.16
N ARG A 85 -5.08 9.72 -14.38
CA ARG A 85 -4.88 10.06 -12.98
C ARG A 85 -4.94 8.81 -12.10
N SER A 86 -3.89 8.59 -11.31
CA SER A 86 -3.84 7.60 -10.23
C SER A 86 -4.06 8.30 -8.89
N ASN A 87 -5.05 7.85 -8.12
CA ASN A 87 -5.37 8.39 -6.80
C ASN A 87 -4.94 7.43 -5.69
N GLY A 88 -3.74 6.89 -5.79
CA GLY A 88 -3.19 5.95 -4.82
C GLY A 88 -2.10 5.10 -5.43
N MET A 89 -1.62 4.15 -4.63
CA MET A 89 -0.59 3.20 -5.00
C MET A 89 -0.92 1.88 -4.33
N LEU A 90 -0.89 0.77 -5.07
CA LEU A 90 -0.95 -0.54 -4.42
C LEU A 90 0.33 -0.80 -3.63
N LEU A 91 0.28 -1.69 -2.66
CA LEU A 91 1.49 -2.22 -2.05
C LEU A 91 1.84 -3.57 -2.65
N ALA A 92 3.12 -3.75 -2.98
CA ALA A 92 3.68 -5.03 -3.35
C ALA A 92 4.96 -5.31 -2.56
N ALA A 93 5.24 -6.58 -2.30
CA ALA A 93 6.52 -7.04 -1.80
C ALA A 93 7.44 -7.38 -2.98
N SER A 94 8.74 -7.15 -2.82
CA SER A 94 9.77 -7.54 -3.79
C SER A 94 10.97 -8.16 -3.08
N ASP A 95 11.74 -8.97 -3.82
CA ASP A 95 12.96 -9.58 -3.31
C ASP A 95 14.10 -8.54 -3.24
N PRO A 96 14.69 -8.27 -2.08
CA PRO A 96 15.80 -7.31 -1.94
C PRO A 96 17.08 -7.78 -2.66
N ALA A 97 17.21 -9.07 -2.98
CA ALA A 97 18.34 -9.62 -3.70
C ALA A 97 18.27 -9.38 -5.22
N VAL A 98 17.08 -9.10 -5.76
CA VAL A 98 16.86 -8.89 -7.19
C VAL A 98 16.82 -7.39 -7.48
N LYS A 99 17.80 -6.92 -8.27
CA LYS A 99 17.79 -5.55 -8.79
C LYS A 99 16.87 -5.49 -10.01
N ASP A 100 16.32 -4.32 -10.30
CA ASP A 100 15.52 -4.00 -11.50
C ASP A 100 14.01 -4.32 -11.48
N HIS A 101 13.38 -4.40 -10.30
CA HIS A 101 11.92 -4.56 -10.16
C HIS A 101 11.35 -5.78 -10.90
N GLU A 102 12.17 -6.82 -11.12
CA GLU A 102 11.75 -8.07 -11.77
C GLU A 102 10.94 -8.98 -10.84
N THR A 103 10.80 -8.61 -9.57
CA THR A 103 10.01 -9.32 -8.57
C THR A 103 8.93 -8.40 -8.02
N CYS A 104 7.68 -8.86 -8.10
CA CYS A 104 6.54 -8.12 -7.57
C CYS A 104 5.48 -9.11 -7.11
N GLU A 105 5.21 -9.10 -5.82
CA GLU A 105 4.07 -9.79 -5.20
C GLU A 105 3.08 -8.75 -4.70
N VAL A 106 1.91 -8.67 -5.32
CA VAL A 106 0.83 -7.82 -4.82
C VAL A 106 0.39 -8.32 -3.44
N LEU A 107 0.30 -7.42 -2.47
CA LEU A 107 -0.17 -7.76 -1.13
C LEU A 107 -1.69 -7.98 -1.14
N PHE A 108 -2.09 -9.24 -1.31
CA PHE A 108 -3.48 -9.65 -1.21
C PHE A 108 -3.91 -9.73 0.26
N ALA A 109 -5.10 -9.19 0.53
CA ALA A 109 -5.62 -9.05 1.88
C ALA A 109 -7.10 -9.47 1.98
N PRO A 110 -7.47 -10.69 1.53
CA PRO A 110 -8.86 -11.17 1.52
C PRO A 110 -9.49 -11.25 2.92
N GLN A 111 -8.66 -11.25 3.98
CA GLN A 111 -9.09 -11.28 5.37
C GLN A 111 -9.69 -9.96 5.88
N PHE A 112 -9.55 -8.87 5.10
CA PHE A 112 -10.08 -7.55 5.42
C PHE A 112 -11.22 -7.16 4.48
N ALA A 113 -12.19 -6.44 5.01
CA ALA A 113 -13.28 -5.89 4.20
C ALA A 113 -12.78 -4.68 3.39
N PRO A 114 -13.36 -4.42 2.20
CA PRO A 114 -13.09 -3.19 1.47
C PRO A 114 -13.34 -1.97 2.36
N GLY A 115 -12.36 -1.08 2.42
CA GLY A 115 -12.40 0.13 3.24
C GLY A 115 -11.82 0.00 4.65
N THR A 116 -11.44 -1.20 5.09
CA THR A 116 -10.72 -1.38 6.37
C THR A 116 -9.38 -0.62 6.32
N ILE A 117 -9.12 0.21 7.33
CA ILE A 117 -7.84 0.90 7.51
C ILE A 117 -6.88 -0.03 8.23
N LEU A 118 -5.65 -0.16 7.72
CA LEU A 118 -4.60 -0.95 8.33
C LEU A 118 -3.56 -0.03 8.99
N GLU A 119 -3.26 -0.30 10.25
CA GLU A 119 -2.36 0.54 11.07
C GLU A 119 -1.27 -0.34 11.71
N PRO A 120 -0.08 0.24 12.03
CA PRO A 120 0.90 -0.46 12.85
C PRO A 120 0.36 -0.70 14.26
N GLU A 121 0.64 -1.89 14.80
CA GLU A 121 0.19 -2.28 16.13
C GLU A 121 0.82 -1.45 17.26
N GLY A 122 0.10 -1.34 18.38
CA GLY A 122 0.64 -0.77 19.62
C GLY A 122 0.62 0.75 19.71
N TYR A 123 -0.21 1.43 18.93
CA TYR A 123 -0.40 2.88 18.99
C TYR A 123 -1.88 3.27 19.11
N ASP A 124 -2.20 4.40 19.75
CA ASP A 124 -3.56 4.94 19.98
C ASP A 124 -4.05 5.85 18.85
N ALA A 125 -5.33 5.77 18.47
CA ALA A 125 -5.88 6.42 17.26
C ALA A 125 -5.24 7.79 16.91
N PRO A 126 -4.86 8.02 15.63
CA PRO A 126 -4.12 9.22 15.25
C PRO A 126 -4.85 10.48 15.69
N THR A 127 -4.10 11.40 16.30
CA THR A 127 -4.61 12.65 16.84
C THR A 127 -4.77 13.73 15.77
N GLU A 128 -4.10 13.58 14.63
CA GLU A 128 -4.13 14.54 13.52
C GLU A 128 -4.99 14.08 12.35
N LYS A 129 -5.59 15.06 11.66
CA LYS A 129 -6.33 14.81 10.43
C LYS A 129 -5.36 14.47 9.29
N TYR A 130 -5.55 13.30 8.69
CA TYR A 130 -4.75 12.85 7.56
C TYR A 130 -4.76 13.86 6.40
N CYS A 131 -3.56 14.22 5.94
CA CYS A 131 -3.33 15.01 4.73
C CYS A 131 -2.71 14.13 3.64
N TYR A 132 -2.58 14.66 2.42
CA TYR A 132 -1.87 13.94 1.36
C TYR A 132 -0.41 13.72 1.73
N VAL A 133 0.06 12.47 1.68
CA VAL A 133 1.47 12.14 1.83
C VAL A 133 2.17 12.23 0.47
N LYS A 134 3.37 12.84 0.46
CA LYS A 134 4.22 12.86 -0.74
C LYS A 134 4.94 11.52 -0.89
N PRO A 135 5.16 11.03 -2.13
CA PRO A 135 5.91 9.78 -2.36
C PRO A 135 7.25 9.74 -1.62
N ASP A 136 8.09 10.77 -1.74
CA ASP A 136 9.41 10.82 -1.06
C ASP A 136 9.29 10.63 0.46
N LYS A 137 8.23 11.18 1.08
CA LYS A 137 8.01 11.04 2.51
C LYS A 137 7.48 9.66 2.86
N PHE A 138 6.61 9.07 2.05
CA PHE A 138 6.18 7.69 2.21
C PHE A 138 7.39 6.74 2.15
N PHE A 139 8.25 6.85 1.14
CA PHE A 139 9.44 6.01 1.00
C PHE A 139 10.51 6.24 2.07
N SER A 140 10.48 7.36 2.79
CA SER A 140 11.33 7.57 3.98
C SER A 140 10.91 6.73 5.19
N MET A 141 9.74 6.09 5.14
CA MET A 141 9.19 5.22 6.19
C MET A 141 9.01 3.82 5.60
N PRO A 142 10.12 3.09 5.36
CA PRO A 142 10.10 1.85 4.59
C PRO A 142 9.28 0.77 5.30
N LEU A 143 8.54 0.04 4.48
CA LEU A 143 7.80 -1.15 4.87
C LEU A 143 8.64 -2.37 4.51
N TYR A 144 8.61 -3.40 5.36
CA TYR A 144 9.36 -4.62 5.14
C TYR A 144 8.50 -5.83 5.51
N THR A 145 8.59 -6.91 4.74
CA THR A 145 8.03 -8.19 5.14
C THR A 145 9.05 -8.92 6.02
N LYS A 146 8.64 -9.37 7.20
CA LYS A 146 9.46 -10.19 8.09
C LYS A 146 8.69 -11.44 8.48
N ASP A 147 9.25 -12.61 8.16
CA ASP A 147 8.59 -13.91 8.32
C ASP A 147 7.17 -13.94 7.68
N GLY A 148 6.99 -13.17 6.60
CA GLY A 148 5.73 -13.03 5.88
C GLY A 148 4.76 -11.99 6.45
N PHE A 149 5.08 -11.32 7.56
CA PHE A 149 4.26 -10.21 8.09
C PHE A 149 4.78 -8.88 7.58
N VAL A 150 3.88 -7.99 7.15
CA VAL A 150 4.28 -6.63 6.76
C VAL A 150 4.40 -5.77 8.01
N GLU A 151 5.59 -5.20 8.19
CA GLU A 151 5.97 -4.41 9.35
C GLU A 151 6.55 -3.05 8.94
N VAL A 152 6.34 -2.06 9.80
CA VAL A 152 7.06 -0.77 9.78
C VAL A 152 7.71 -0.60 11.14
N ASP A 153 9.02 -0.34 11.18
CA ASP A 153 9.76 -0.15 12.44
C ASP A 153 9.57 -1.31 13.45
N GLY A 154 9.48 -2.55 12.94
CA GLY A 154 9.23 -3.76 13.74
C GLY A 154 7.81 -3.90 14.30
N LYS A 155 6.84 -3.11 13.79
CA LYS A 155 5.43 -3.14 14.17
C LYS A 155 4.59 -3.69 13.04
N LYS A 156 3.83 -4.75 13.32
CA LYS A 156 2.97 -5.38 12.33
C LYS A 156 1.82 -4.48 11.94
N ILE A 157 1.54 -4.44 10.64
CA ILE A 157 0.44 -3.68 10.09
C ILE A 157 -0.79 -4.58 10.01
N GLY A 158 -1.92 -4.09 10.52
CA GLY A 158 -3.12 -4.88 10.61
C GLY A 158 -4.35 -4.09 11.03
N ALA A 159 -5.45 -4.82 11.20
CA ALA A 159 -6.71 -4.33 11.72
C ALA A 159 -7.46 -5.49 12.40
N ASP A 160 -8.25 -5.18 13.43
CA ASP A 160 -9.12 -6.14 14.11
C ASP A 160 -8.42 -7.43 14.56
N GLY A 161 -7.16 -7.32 15.01
CA GLY A 161 -6.34 -8.46 15.45
C GLY A 161 -5.84 -9.37 14.32
N LYS A 162 -6.04 -8.99 13.05
CA LYS A 162 -5.46 -9.64 11.88
C LYS A 162 -4.36 -8.78 11.29
N PHE A 163 -3.36 -9.41 10.69
CA PHE A 163 -2.20 -8.73 10.12
C PHE A 163 -2.12 -8.91 8.61
N LEU A 164 -1.49 -7.94 7.96
CA LEU A 164 -1.14 -7.98 6.55
C LEU A 164 0.06 -8.90 6.34
N THR A 165 -0.01 -9.74 5.32
CA THR A 165 0.99 -10.77 5.05
C THR A 165 1.38 -10.82 3.58
N ALA A 166 2.62 -11.22 3.31
CA ALA A 166 3.12 -11.62 2.01
C ALA A 166 3.39 -13.14 2.02
N GLU A 167 3.08 -13.82 0.92
CA GLU A 167 3.20 -15.27 0.81
C GLU A 167 4.53 -15.70 0.17
N ILE A 168 4.97 -14.96 -0.87
CA ILE A 168 6.14 -15.25 -1.70
C ILE A 168 7.39 -14.59 -1.11
N TYR A 169 7.43 -13.26 -1.05
CA TYR A 169 8.57 -12.48 -0.55
C TYR A 169 8.37 -12.18 0.93
N ARG A 170 8.68 -13.19 1.75
CA ARG A 170 8.48 -13.14 3.21
C ARG A 170 9.52 -12.31 3.98
N ASN A 171 10.64 -11.97 3.31
CA ASN A 171 11.75 -11.21 3.85
C ASN A 171 12.25 -10.21 2.80
N GLY A 172 11.49 -9.14 2.58
CA GLY A 172 11.76 -8.19 1.50
C GLY A 172 11.11 -6.83 1.65
N ASP A 173 11.49 -5.93 0.74
CA ASP A 173 10.99 -4.56 0.75
C ASP A 173 9.54 -4.52 0.27
N VAL A 174 8.74 -3.61 0.84
CA VAL A 174 7.36 -3.36 0.44
C VAL A 174 7.21 -1.91 -0.03
N GLY A 175 6.64 -1.71 -1.21
CA GLY A 175 6.46 -0.38 -1.80
C GLY A 175 5.60 -0.36 -3.06
#